data_AF-A0A962YHF1-F1
#
_entry.id   AF-A0A962YHF1-F1
#
_cell.length_a   1.000
_cell.length_b   1.000
_cell.length_c   1.000
_cell.angle_alpha   90.00
_cell.angle_beta   90.00
_cell.angle_gamma   90.00
#
_symmetry.space_group_name_H-M   'P 1'
#
loop_
_entity.id
_entity.type
_entity.pdbx_description
1 polymer ?
#
loop_
_entity_poly.entity_id
_entity_poly.type
_entity_poly.pdbx_seq_one_letter_code
_entity_poly.pdbx_strand_id
1 'polypeptide(L)' 'MINYIQGNLLDAEVDALVNTVNTVGVMGKGIALMFKERFPKNMQAYAKACKSGEVVTGKMFVT' A
#
# COMPACT_ATOMS: atom_id res chain seq x y z
N MET A 1 12.99 5.13 17.57
CA MET A 1 12.03 5.92 18.36
C MET A 1 10.67 5.78 17.68
N ILE A 2 9.58 5.63 18.43
CA ILE A 2 8.22 5.50 17.89
C ILE A 2 7.45 6.76 18.27
N ASN A 3 6.86 7.44 17.29
CA ASN A 3 6.10 8.66 17.48
C ASN A 3 4.65 8.43 17.02
N TYR A 4 3.69 8.79 17.85
CA TYR A 4 2.28 8.84 17.46
C TYR A 4 1.96 10.24 16.98
N ILE A 5 1.52 10.35 15.73
CA ILE A 5 1.21 11.63 15.08
C ILE A 5 -0.20 11.56 14.49
N GLN A 6 -0.85 12.72 14.36
CA GLN A 6 -2.14 12.86 13.69
C GLN A 6 -1.95 13.73 12.44
N GLY A 7 -2.47 13.26 11.31
CA GLY A 7 -2.33 13.94 10.02
C GLY A 7 -2.65 13.00 8.87
N ASN A 8 -2.25 13.40 7.65
CA ASN A 8 -2.36 12.54 6.48
C ASN A 8 -1.10 11.70 6.32
N LEU A 9 -1.24 10.38 6.35
CA LEU A 9 -0.15 9.43 6.18
C LEU A 9 0.63 9.67 4.87
N LEU A 10 -0.07 10.06 3.79
CA LEU A 10 0.54 10.19 2.46
C LEU A 10 1.42 11.44 2.29
N ASP A 11 1.36 12.38 3.23
CA ASP A 11 2.15 13.60 3.22
C ASP A 11 3.34 13.53 4.19
N ALA A 12 3.57 12.36 4.82
CA ALA A 12 4.68 12.19 5.76
C ALA A 12 6.04 12.25 5.05
N GLU A 13 6.96 13.06 5.60
CA GLU A 13 8.35 13.17 5.15
C GLU A 13 9.19 11.99 5.66
N VAL A 14 9.01 10.84 5.02
CA VAL A 14 9.67 9.57 5.38
C VAL A 14 10.12 8.81 4.14
N ASP A 15 11.11 7.93 4.30
CA ASP A 15 11.64 7.13 3.19
C ASP A 15 10.65 6.09 2.65
N ALA A 16 9.70 5.63 3.49
CA ALA A 16 8.76 4.57 3.14
C ALA A 16 7.39 4.77 3.80
N LEU A 17 6.33 4.50 3.03
CA LEU A 17 4.95 4.46 3.48
C LEU A 17 4.42 3.03 3.46
N VAL A 18 3.65 2.66 4.49
CA VAL A 18 3.05 1.31 4.60
C VAL A 18 1.57 1.38 4.24
N ASN A 19 1.15 0.60 3.25
CA ASN A 19 -0.24 0.49 2.82
C ASN A 19 -0.87 -0.81 3.34
N THR A 20 -2.04 -0.73 3.97
CA THR A 20 -2.82 -1.92 4.34
C THR A 20 -3.58 -2.44 3.13
N VAL A 21 -3.36 -3.70 2.76
CA VAL A 21 -3.90 -4.30 1.54
C VAL A 21 -4.57 -5.66 1.81
N ASN A 22 -5.27 -6.18 0.81
CA ASN A 22 -5.66 -7.60 0.76
C ASN A 22 -4.67 -8.39 -0.09
N THR A 23 -4.99 -9.64 -0.40
CA THR A 23 -4.18 -10.51 -1.26
C THR A 23 -4.81 -10.76 -2.65
N VAL A 24 -5.94 -10.11 -2.96
CA VAL A 24 -6.73 -10.36 -4.17
C VAL A 24 -6.64 -9.23 -5.20
N GLY A 25 -5.76 -8.24 -4.99
CA GLY A 25 -5.45 -7.24 -6.01
C GLY A 25 -6.43 -6.07 -6.10
N VAL A 26 -7.23 -5.80 -5.05
CA VAL A 26 -8.20 -4.69 -5.05
C VAL A 26 -7.86 -3.64 -4.00
N MET A 27 -7.71 -2.38 -4.43
CA MET A 27 -7.64 -1.22 -3.53
C MET A 27 -8.88 -0.35 -3.73
N GLY A 28 -9.97 -0.67 -3.03
CA GLY A 28 -11.31 -0.13 -3.32
C GLY A 28 -11.88 0.84 -2.29
N LYS A 29 -11.29 0.96 -1.10
CA LYS A 29 -11.76 1.85 -0.03
C LYS A 29 -10.65 2.17 0.98
N GLY A 30 -10.93 3.12 1.88
CA GLY A 30 -10.04 3.49 2.97
C GLY A 30 -8.68 3.98 2.46
N ILE A 31 -7.64 3.76 3.24
CA ILE A 31 -6.28 4.23 2.91
C ILE A 31 -5.76 3.61 1.61
N ALA A 32 -6.10 2.35 1.31
CA ALA A 32 -5.67 1.68 0.09
C ALA A 32 -6.17 2.39 -1.17
N LEU A 33 -7.40 2.92 -1.16
CA LEU A 33 -7.92 3.72 -2.27
C LEU A 33 -7.09 4.99 -2.47
N MET A 34 -6.73 5.68 -1.39
CA MET A 34 -5.88 6.87 -1.45
C MET A 34 -4.48 6.54 -2.02
N PHE A 35 -3.88 5.40 -1.65
CA PHE A 35 -2.64 4.90 -2.26
C PHE A 35 -2.81 4.61 -3.75
N LYS A 36 -3.92 4.01 -4.18
CA LYS A 36 -4.20 3.75 -5.59
C LYS A 36 -4.28 5.04 -6.41
N GLU A 37 -4.93 6.07 -5.87
CA GLU A 37 -5.09 7.37 -6.54
C GLU A 37 -3.76 8.14 -6.59
N ARG A 38 -2.99 8.14 -5.49
CA ARG A 38 -1.71 8.86 -5.39
C ARG A 38 -0.55 8.16 -6.08
N PHE A 39 -0.53 6.83 -6.07
CA PHE A 39 0.56 5.99 -6.59
C PHE A 39 0.05 4.94 -7.59
N PRO A 40 -0.44 5.34 -8.78
CA PRO A 40 -1.06 4.43 -9.74
C PRO A 40 -0.10 3.32 -10.23
N LYS A 41 1.22 3.58 -10.29
CA LYS A 41 2.23 2.57 -10.62
C LYS A 41 2.34 1.47 -9.55
N ASN A 42 2.27 1.84 -8.27
CA ASN A 42 2.24 0.88 -7.16
C ASN A 42 0.99 -0.01 -7.25
N MET A 43 -0.18 0.57 -7.55
CA MET A 43 -1.41 -0.21 -7.75
C MET A 43 -1.28 -1.23 -8.91
N GLN A 44 -0.68 -0.82 -10.04
CA GLN A 44 -0.47 -1.73 -11.18
C GLN A 44 0.48 -2.89 -10.82
N ALA A 45 1.60 -2.59 -10.16
CA ALA A 45 2.56 -3.60 -9.72
C ALA A 45 1.93 -4.56 -8.71
N TYR A 46 1.19 -4.03 -7.73
CA TYR A 46 0.46 -4.80 -6.73
C TYR A 46 -0.59 -5.72 -7.36
N ALA A 47 -1.42 -5.23 -8.28
CA ALA A 47 -2.43 -6.07 -8.94
C ALA A 47 -1.81 -7.22 -9.74
N LYS A 48 -0.68 -6.96 -10.41
CA LYS A 48 0.08 -8.00 -11.11
C LYS A 48 0.63 -9.04 -10.14
N ALA A 49 1.22 -8.62 -9.03
CA ALA A 49 1.78 -9.50 -8.00
C ALA A 49 0.68 -10.34 -7.29
N CYS A 50 -0.50 -9.77 -7.04
CA CYS A 50 -1.65 -10.54 -6.57
C CYS A 50 -2.09 -11.60 -7.59
N LYS A 51 -2.14 -11.24 -8.89
CA LYS A 51 -2.51 -12.17 -9.96
C LYS A 51 -1.52 -13.33 -10.09
N SER A 52 -0.24 -13.12 -9.79
CA SER A 52 0.78 -14.18 -9.75
C SER A 52 0.88 -14.92 -8.41
N GLY A 53 0.07 -14.57 -7.41
CA GLY A 53 0.08 -15.22 -6.09
C GLY A 53 1.28 -14.84 -5.21
N GLU A 54 1.99 -13.76 -5.55
CA GLU A 54 3.20 -13.31 -4.83
C GLU A 54 2.89 -12.54 -3.54
N VAL A 55 1.69 -11.94 -3.47
CA VAL A 55 1.21 -11.21 -2.29
C VAL A 55 0.48 -12.18 -1.36
N VAL A 56 1.08 -12.45 -0.21
CA VAL A 56 0.58 -13.38 0.80
C VAL A 56 0.69 -12.78 2.20
N THR A 57 -0.15 -13.23 3.13
CA THR A 57 -0.08 -12.81 4.54
C THR A 57 1.30 -13.10 5.12
N GLY A 58 1.84 -12.16 5.89
CA GLY A 58 3.16 -12.29 6.53
C GLY A 58 4.35 -11.93 5.62
N LYS A 59 4.11 -11.54 4.36
CA LYS A 59 5.16 -11.11 3.42
C LYS A 59 4.84 -9.73 2.85
N MET A 60 5.79 -8.80 2.97
CA MET A 60 5.65 -7.47 2.37
C MET A 60 5.85 -7.53 0.85
N PHE A 61 5.04 -6.77 0.13
CA PHE A 61 5.25 -6.44 -1.27
C PHE A 61 5.71 -4.99 -1.35
N VAL A 62 6.91 -4.76 -1.88
CA VAL A 62 7.59 -3.45 -1.90
C VAL A 62 7.81 -3.02 -3.35
N THR A 63 7.62 -1.73 -3.65
CA THR A 63 7.72 -1.14 -5.00
C THR A 63 8.47 0.18 -4.99
#